data_AF-A0A7J0ERS1-F1
#
_entry.id   AF-A0A7J0ERS1-F1
#
_cell.length_a   1.000
_cell.length_b   1.000
_cell.length_c   1.000
_cell.angle_alpha   90.00
_cell.angle_beta   90.00
_cell.angle_gamma   90.00
#
_symmetry.space_group_name_H-M   'P 1'
#
loop_
_entity.id
_entity.type
_entity.pdbx_description
1 polymer ?
#
loop_
_entity_poly.entity_id
_entity_poly.type
_entity_poly.pdbx_seq_one_letter_code
_entity_poly.pdbx_strand_id
1 'polypeptide(L)'
;MAMDSPQETVNFGKSLLVPSVQELAKQALTKIPPRYMRDEEIPPVFASDETVFPSVPVIDLESLISGDHMDSELERLHSACKEWGFFQVINHGVSIQLLEQFKREIEDFFKLRLEEKQQLWQEEDNHEGFGQLFVVSEEQKLDWETLEAYSMEMKKLAMTILSQMAKALNIESEEMRELFSEGVQSMRMNYYPPCPEPDRAMGFTPHSDADALTILYQLTDTEGLQIRKNGKWVPITPLHNAFVVNIGDIMEAKILMSPSLTRDDFSNEGPMDLVNISAV
;
A
#
# COMPACT_ATOMS: atom_id res chain seq x y z
N MET A 1 -1.68 17.85 40.26
CA MET A 1 -0.69 16.90 39.71
C MET A 1 -1.50 15.79 39.08
N ALA A 2 -1.61 15.79 37.74
CA ALA A 2 -2.21 14.70 37.00
C ALA A 2 -1.25 13.51 37.05
N MET A 3 -1.76 12.33 37.37
CA MET A 3 -1.02 11.08 37.29
C MET A 3 -1.13 10.61 35.85
N ASP A 4 0.01 10.49 35.20
CA ASP A 4 0.18 9.93 33.86
C ASP A 4 -0.18 8.44 33.92
N SER A 5 -1.14 8.00 33.11
CA SER A 5 -1.45 6.59 32.94
C SER A 5 -0.39 5.93 32.06
N PRO A 6 0.12 4.74 32.39
CA PRO A 6 1.11 4.07 31.55
C PRO A 6 0.52 3.78 30.17
N GLN A 7 1.16 4.24 29.10
CA GLN A 7 0.87 3.79 27.73
C GLN A 7 1.17 2.29 27.67
N GLU A 8 0.14 1.47 27.44
CA GLU A 8 0.33 0.05 27.17
C GLU A 8 1.06 -0.11 25.84
N THR A 9 2.28 -0.64 25.89
CA THR A 9 3.05 -0.98 24.69
C THR A 9 2.45 -2.23 24.06
N VAL A 10 1.92 -2.09 22.84
CA VAL A 10 1.40 -3.22 22.07
C VAL A 10 2.58 -4.08 21.60
N ASN A 11 2.68 -5.32 22.08
CA ASN A 11 3.75 -6.26 21.73
C ASN A 11 3.34 -7.06 20.48
N PHE A 12 4.01 -6.84 19.33
CA PHE A 12 3.74 -7.57 18.09
C PHE A 12 4.66 -8.80 17.85
N GLY A 13 5.37 -9.28 18.87
CA GLY A 13 6.26 -10.45 18.78
C GLY A 13 7.72 -10.11 18.47
N LYS A 14 8.59 -11.13 18.37
CA LYS A 14 10.04 -10.97 18.09
C LYS A 14 10.37 -11.20 16.63
N SER A 15 11.15 -10.32 16.02
CA SER A 15 11.67 -10.50 14.65
C SER A 15 13.10 -11.09 14.67
N LEU A 16 13.43 -11.92 13.68
CA LEU A 16 14.81 -12.38 13.47
C LEU A 16 15.50 -11.42 12.50
N LEU A 17 16.72 -10.98 12.83
CA LEU A 17 17.52 -10.21 11.90
C LEU A 17 17.80 -11.03 10.63
N VAL A 18 17.43 -10.47 9.48
CA VAL A 18 17.68 -11.05 8.16
C VAL A 18 18.68 -10.15 7.43
N PRO A 19 19.66 -10.71 6.70
CA PRO A 19 20.58 -9.91 5.88
C PRO A 19 19.83 -9.04 4.87
N SER A 20 20.39 -7.86 4.58
CA SER A 20 19.87 -6.98 3.53
C SER A 20 19.91 -7.66 2.15
N VAL A 21 18.74 -7.82 1.51
CA VAL A 21 18.64 -8.37 0.15
C VAL A 21 19.37 -7.48 -0.86
N GLN A 22 19.41 -6.16 -0.62
CA GLN A 22 20.16 -5.23 -1.47
C GLN A 22 21.66 -5.51 -1.46
N GLU A 23 22.23 -5.90 -0.32
CA GLU A 23 23.64 -6.28 -0.22
C GLU A 23 23.91 -7.67 -0.78
N LEU A 24 22.95 -8.61 -0.65
CA LEU A 24 23.04 -9.92 -1.31
C LEU A 24 23.06 -9.77 -2.83
N ALA A 25 22.24 -8.88 -3.39
CA ALA A 25 22.18 -8.63 -4.83
C ALA A 25 23.52 -8.09 -5.40
N LYS A 26 24.31 -7.37 -4.60
CA LYS A 26 25.66 -6.91 -5.00
C LYS A 26 26.67 -8.06 -5.16
N GLN A 27 26.41 -9.23 -4.60
CA GLN A 27 27.36 -10.36 -4.56
C GLN A 27 27.41 -11.19 -5.85
N ALA A 28 26.83 -10.70 -6.96
CA ALA A 28 26.80 -11.39 -8.27
C ALA A 28 26.37 -12.88 -8.14
N LEU A 29 25.35 -13.14 -7.34
CA LEU A 29 24.83 -14.48 -7.09
C LEU A 29 24.19 -15.05 -8.37
N THR A 30 24.47 -16.32 -8.66
CA THR A 30 23.81 -17.06 -9.76
C THR A 30 22.60 -17.87 -9.29
N LYS A 31 22.42 -18.03 -7.98
CA LYS A 31 21.30 -18.72 -7.35
C LYS A 31 20.85 -18.00 -6.10
N ILE A 32 19.56 -18.03 -5.81
CA ILE A 32 19.01 -17.47 -4.57
C ILE A 32 19.31 -18.39 -3.37
N PRO A 33 19.53 -17.83 -2.16
CA PRO A 33 19.69 -18.65 -0.96
C PRO A 33 18.41 -19.45 -0.65
N PRO A 34 18.51 -20.65 -0.03
CA PRO A 34 17.36 -21.52 0.22
C PRO A 34 16.21 -20.87 0.99
N ARG A 35 16.51 -19.88 1.84
CA ARG A 35 15.51 -19.14 2.62
C ARG A 35 14.55 -18.30 1.77
N TYR A 36 14.93 -17.95 0.54
CA TYR A 36 14.11 -17.17 -0.39
C TYR A 36 13.42 -18.03 -1.45
N MET A 37 13.75 -19.32 -1.52
CA MET A 37 13.11 -20.25 -2.44
C MET A 37 11.66 -20.49 -1.99
N ARG A 38 10.72 -20.41 -2.94
CA ARG A 38 9.34 -20.85 -2.73
C ARG A 38 9.14 -22.24 -3.32
N ASP A 39 8.45 -23.08 -2.55
CA ASP A 39 8.10 -24.45 -2.95
C ASP A 39 6.75 -24.53 -3.69
N GLU A 40 5.94 -23.46 -3.61
CA GLU A 40 4.62 -23.36 -4.25
C GLU A 40 4.71 -22.74 -5.65
N GLU A 41 3.69 -22.97 -6.48
CA GLU A 41 3.56 -22.30 -7.79
C GLU A 41 3.48 -20.78 -7.57
N ILE A 42 4.59 -20.10 -7.82
CA ILE A 42 4.64 -18.64 -7.87
C ILE A 42 3.78 -18.20 -9.05
N PRO A 43 2.91 -17.18 -8.89
CA PRO A 43 2.18 -16.61 -10.00
C PRO A 43 3.17 -16.25 -11.11
N PRO A 44 2.85 -16.52 -12.38
CA PRO A 44 3.75 -16.16 -13.46
C PRO A 44 4.08 -14.67 -13.37
N VAL A 45 5.38 -14.35 -13.33
CA VAL A 45 5.89 -12.97 -13.26
C VAL A 45 5.34 -12.14 -14.43
N PHE A 46 5.13 -12.80 -15.57
CA PHE A 46 4.56 -12.23 -16.78
C PHE A 46 3.50 -13.17 -17.30
N ALA A 47 2.31 -12.64 -17.57
CA ALA A 47 1.34 -13.38 -18.36
C ALA A 47 1.91 -13.62 -19.75
N SER A 48 1.94 -14.88 -20.20
CA SER A 48 2.19 -15.19 -21.60
C SER A 48 1.21 -14.42 -22.48
N ASP A 49 1.73 -13.81 -23.54
CA ASP A 49 0.99 -13.06 -24.56
C ASP A 49 -0.40 -13.68 -24.86
N GLU A 50 -1.42 -12.81 -24.93
CA GLU A 50 -2.83 -13.01 -25.34
C GLU A 50 -3.92 -12.97 -24.24
N THR A 51 -3.60 -12.95 -22.94
CA THR A 51 -4.65 -12.73 -21.91
C THR A 51 -4.89 -11.25 -21.65
N VAL A 52 -6.01 -10.72 -22.14
CA VAL A 52 -6.52 -9.40 -21.73
C VAL A 52 -7.04 -9.52 -20.30
N PHE A 53 -6.27 -9.01 -19.33
CA PHE A 53 -6.75 -8.90 -17.96
C PHE A 53 -7.69 -7.70 -17.83
N PRO A 54 -8.71 -7.80 -16.96
CA PRO A 54 -9.46 -6.62 -16.58
C PRO A 54 -8.51 -5.66 -15.85
N SER A 55 -8.58 -4.37 -16.17
CA SER A 55 -7.80 -3.33 -15.49
C SER A 55 -8.52 -2.82 -14.26
N VAL A 56 -7.77 -2.51 -13.20
CA VAL A 56 -8.32 -1.81 -12.04
C VAL A 56 -9.00 -0.48 -12.45
N PRO A 57 -10.14 -0.11 -11.85
CA PRO A 57 -10.83 1.13 -12.14
C PRO A 57 -9.93 2.35 -11.90
N VAL A 58 -10.14 3.40 -12.69
CA VAL A 58 -9.46 4.70 -12.54
C VAL A 58 -10.49 5.73 -12.09
N ILE A 59 -10.17 6.38 -10.98
CA ILE A 59 -11.01 7.37 -10.30
C ILE A 59 -10.36 8.73 -10.46
N ASP A 60 -11.09 9.67 -11.04
CA ASP A 60 -10.71 11.07 -11.14
C ASP A 60 -11.20 11.82 -9.88
N LEU A 61 -10.26 12.20 -9.00
CA LEU A 61 -10.61 12.82 -7.74
C LEU A 61 -11.14 14.25 -7.90
N GLU A 62 -10.68 14.99 -8.90
CA GLU A 62 -11.16 16.33 -9.21
C GLU A 62 -12.62 16.27 -9.68
N SER A 63 -12.94 15.30 -10.53
CA SER A 63 -14.31 15.04 -11.00
C SER A 63 -15.26 14.65 -9.86
N LEU A 64 -14.78 13.93 -8.85
CA LEU A 64 -15.55 13.57 -7.63
C LEU A 64 -15.84 14.75 -6.70
N ILE A 65 -15.03 15.82 -6.74
CA ILE A 65 -15.14 16.94 -5.80
C ILE A 65 -15.90 18.11 -6.41
N SER A 66 -15.69 18.39 -7.69
CA SER A 66 -16.11 19.66 -8.30
C SER A 66 -16.60 19.57 -9.75
N GLY A 67 -16.80 18.37 -10.28
CA GLY A 67 -17.17 18.16 -11.68
C GLY A 67 -18.67 18.10 -11.96
N ASP A 68 -19.06 18.42 -13.21
CA ASP A 68 -20.40 18.17 -13.77
C ASP A 68 -20.73 16.66 -13.84
N HIS A 69 -19.74 15.80 -13.62
CA HIS A 69 -19.80 14.33 -13.69
C HIS A 69 -19.75 13.64 -12.32
N MET A 70 -19.97 14.37 -11.22
CA MET A 70 -19.84 13.86 -9.85
C MET A 70 -20.62 12.55 -9.63
N ASP A 71 -21.89 12.47 -10.06
CA ASP A 71 -22.72 11.28 -9.85
C ASP A 71 -22.16 10.03 -10.57
N SER A 72 -21.70 10.20 -11.82
CA SER A 72 -21.13 9.08 -12.59
C SER A 72 -19.78 8.62 -12.05
N GLU A 73 -18.96 9.54 -11.54
CA GLU A 73 -17.66 9.19 -10.96
C GLU A 73 -17.85 8.56 -9.57
N LEU A 74 -18.86 9.01 -8.81
CA LEU A 74 -19.23 8.41 -7.52
C LEU A 74 -19.73 6.98 -7.69
N GLU A 75 -20.52 6.69 -8.72
CA GLU A 75 -20.95 5.34 -9.07
C GLU A 75 -19.76 4.44 -9.48
N ARG A 76 -18.78 5.01 -10.18
CA ARG A 76 -17.54 4.29 -10.51
C ARG A 76 -16.75 3.95 -9.23
N LEU A 77 -16.64 4.90 -8.30
CA LEU A 77 -16.01 4.66 -7.00
C LEU A 77 -16.77 3.59 -6.20
N HIS A 78 -18.11 3.64 -6.17
CA HIS A 78 -18.95 2.63 -5.54
C HIS A 78 -18.65 1.23 -6.11
N SER A 79 -18.65 1.09 -7.44
CA SER A 79 -18.35 -0.16 -8.14
C SER A 79 -16.92 -0.65 -7.87
N ALA A 80 -15.94 0.26 -7.86
CA ALA A 80 -14.55 -0.08 -7.54
C ALA A 80 -14.40 -0.62 -6.12
N CYS A 81 -15.04 0.01 -5.14
CA CYS A 81 -15.02 -0.43 -3.75
C CYS A 81 -15.64 -1.82 -3.56
N LYS A 82 -16.71 -2.15 -4.30
CA LYS A 82 -17.44 -3.42 -4.13
C LYS A 82 -16.87 -4.58 -4.94
N GLU A 83 -16.45 -4.31 -6.17
CA GLU A 83 -16.06 -5.38 -7.09
C GLU A 83 -14.55 -5.62 -7.14
N TRP A 84 -13.75 -4.63 -6.73
CA TRP A 84 -12.30 -4.67 -6.86
C TRP A 84 -11.57 -4.55 -5.53
N GLY A 85 -12.01 -3.64 -4.66
CA GLY A 85 -11.23 -3.23 -3.49
C GLY A 85 -9.91 -2.53 -3.83
N PHE A 86 -9.66 -2.30 -5.13
CA PHE A 86 -8.51 -1.61 -5.71
C PHE A 86 -8.98 -0.62 -6.76
N PHE A 87 -8.33 0.52 -6.82
CA PHE A 87 -8.51 1.50 -7.89
C PHE A 87 -7.28 2.39 -8.00
N GLN A 88 -7.10 3.03 -9.15
CA GLN A 88 -6.12 4.09 -9.30
C GLN A 88 -6.78 5.45 -9.13
N VAL A 89 -6.06 6.40 -8.54
CA VAL A 89 -6.53 7.78 -8.38
C VAL A 89 -5.65 8.71 -9.20
N ILE A 90 -6.29 9.50 -10.07
CA ILE A 90 -5.68 10.57 -10.86
C ILE A 90 -6.26 11.92 -10.43
N ASN A 91 -5.61 13.02 -10.86
CA ASN A 91 -6.03 14.39 -10.53
C ASN A 91 -6.24 14.58 -9.01
N HIS A 92 -5.38 13.93 -8.22
CA HIS A 92 -5.47 13.83 -6.77
C HIS A 92 -5.08 15.10 -6.00
N GLY A 93 -4.62 16.16 -6.69
CA GLY A 93 -4.24 17.44 -6.08
C GLY A 93 -2.86 17.49 -5.41
N VAL A 94 -2.23 16.34 -5.12
CA VAL A 94 -0.84 16.29 -4.63
C VAL A 94 0.14 16.87 -5.65
N SER A 95 1.04 17.75 -5.20
CA SER A 95 2.02 18.43 -6.05
C SER A 95 2.97 17.44 -6.75
N ILE A 96 3.11 17.56 -8.07
CA ILE A 96 4.09 16.80 -8.85
C ILE A 96 5.52 17.11 -8.41
N GLN A 97 5.82 18.37 -8.03
CA GLN A 97 7.16 18.71 -7.53
C GLN A 97 7.48 17.96 -6.22
N LEU A 98 6.50 17.83 -5.32
CA LEU A 98 6.64 17.05 -4.10
C LEU A 98 6.87 15.57 -4.41
N LEU A 99 6.12 14.99 -5.35
CA LEU A 99 6.29 13.59 -5.76
C LEU A 99 7.67 13.31 -6.36
N GLU A 100 8.17 14.22 -7.21
CA GLU A 100 9.51 14.12 -7.79
C GLU A 100 10.60 14.28 -6.73
N GLN A 101 10.42 15.20 -5.77
CA GLN A 101 11.37 15.40 -4.67
C GLN A 101 11.40 14.18 -3.76
N PHE A 102 10.22 13.69 -3.36
CA PHE A 102 10.07 12.48 -2.56
C PHE A 102 10.75 11.29 -3.25
N LYS A 103 10.48 11.07 -4.53
CA LYS A 103 11.14 10.02 -5.32
C LYS A 103 12.66 10.11 -5.25
N ARG A 104 13.23 11.30 -5.50
CA ARG A 104 14.70 11.51 -5.45
C ARG A 104 15.27 11.18 -4.08
N GLU A 105 14.63 11.65 -3.02
CA GLU A 105 15.10 11.42 -1.64
C GLU A 105 15.05 9.93 -1.26
N ILE A 106 14.00 9.21 -1.66
CA ILE A 106 13.91 7.76 -1.42
C ILE A 106 15.00 7.02 -2.22
N GLU A 107 15.19 7.37 -3.49
CA GLU A 107 16.27 6.78 -4.30
C GLU A 107 17.65 7.04 -3.71
N ASP A 108 17.92 8.26 -3.25
CA ASP A 108 19.19 8.64 -2.64
C ASP A 108 19.40 7.95 -1.29
N PHE A 109 18.34 7.81 -0.49
CA PHE A 109 18.37 7.02 0.74
C PHE A 109 18.78 5.57 0.48
N PHE A 110 18.18 4.89 -0.50
CA PHE A 110 18.54 3.50 -0.81
C PHE A 110 19.94 3.37 -1.42
N LYS A 111 20.51 4.42 -2.01
CA LYS A 111 21.91 4.46 -2.49
C LYS A 111 22.95 4.62 -1.37
N LEU A 112 22.56 5.06 -0.17
CA LEU A 112 23.47 5.17 0.98
C LEU A 112 24.13 3.82 1.31
N ARG A 113 25.30 3.89 1.95
CA ARG A 113 26.01 2.69 2.38
C ARG A 113 25.22 1.96 3.46
N LEU A 114 25.45 0.65 3.57
CA LEU A 114 24.74 -0.16 4.57
C LEU A 114 24.98 0.40 5.97
N GLU A 115 26.21 0.76 6.33
CA GLU A 115 26.57 1.28 7.65
C GLU A 115 25.80 2.56 8.02
N GLU A 116 25.43 3.37 7.02
CA GLU A 116 24.64 4.59 7.20
C GLU A 116 23.16 4.24 7.43
N LYS A 117 22.63 3.25 6.70
CA LYS A 117 21.26 2.74 6.88
C LYS A 117 21.09 1.92 8.17
N GLN A 118 22.13 1.23 8.62
CA GLN A 118 22.13 0.43 9.85
C GLN A 118 21.99 1.28 11.12
N GLN A 119 22.33 2.57 11.07
CA GLN A 119 22.06 3.50 12.18
C GLN A 119 20.55 3.68 12.44
N LEU A 120 19.71 3.26 11.49
CA LEU A 120 18.27 3.32 11.57
C LEU A 120 17.64 1.94 11.78
N TRP A 121 18.42 0.89 12.07
CA TRP A 121 17.88 -0.49 12.16
C TRP A 121 16.84 -0.61 13.28
N GLN A 122 15.78 -1.36 13.03
CA GLN A 122 14.82 -1.80 14.05
C GLN A 122 15.52 -2.39 15.29
N GLU A 123 15.00 -2.08 16.48
CA GLU A 123 15.41 -2.75 17.71
C GLU A 123 14.58 -4.02 17.94
N GLU A 124 15.05 -4.98 18.76
CA GLU A 124 14.33 -6.26 18.98
C GLU A 124 12.90 -6.10 19.51
N ASP A 125 12.61 -4.98 20.18
CA ASP A 125 11.30 -4.64 20.75
C ASP A 125 10.68 -3.38 20.09
N ASN A 126 11.26 -2.87 18.98
CA ASN A 126 10.77 -1.69 18.25
C ASN A 126 10.62 -2.01 16.75
N HIS A 127 9.40 -1.84 16.22
CA HIS A 127 9.08 -2.16 14.83
C HIS A 127 9.34 -1.00 13.87
N GLU A 128 9.87 0.11 14.35
CA GLU A 128 10.29 1.25 13.55
C GLU A 128 11.78 1.14 13.15
N GLY A 129 12.11 1.28 11.86
CA GLY A 129 13.50 1.29 11.40
C GLY A 129 13.74 0.75 9.98
N PHE A 130 14.98 0.85 9.51
CA PHE A 130 15.49 0.15 8.34
C PHE A 130 15.59 -1.36 8.62
N GLY A 131 14.75 -2.14 7.96
CA GLY A 131 14.59 -3.59 8.18
C GLY A 131 13.35 -4.11 7.44
N GLN A 132 12.92 -5.33 7.73
CA GLN A 132 11.59 -5.78 7.29
C GLN A 132 10.54 -5.29 8.32
N LEU A 133 9.74 -4.26 7.95
CA LEU A 133 8.60 -3.57 8.65
C LEU A 133 8.86 -2.16 9.28
N PHE A 134 7.92 -1.22 9.03
CA PHE A 134 7.62 0.13 9.58
C PHE A 134 8.72 1.18 9.93
N VAL A 135 8.36 2.48 9.86
CA VAL A 135 9.23 3.69 9.93
C VAL A 135 9.17 4.37 11.31
N VAL A 136 10.06 5.24 11.81
CA VAL A 136 11.53 5.29 12.10
C VAL A 136 11.72 6.49 13.08
N SER A 137 11.34 6.37 14.37
CA SER A 137 11.77 7.17 15.55
C SER A 137 11.50 8.70 15.63
N GLU A 138 11.33 9.22 16.86
CA GLU A 138 11.22 10.66 17.20
C GLU A 138 12.54 11.48 17.03
N GLU A 139 13.70 10.84 16.80
CA GLU A 139 15.02 11.50 16.94
C GLU A 139 15.87 11.53 15.65
N GLN A 140 15.30 11.21 14.49
CA GLN A 140 16.02 11.13 13.22
C GLN A 140 16.17 12.51 12.51
N LYS A 141 17.37 12.76 11.95
CA LYS A 141 17.66 13.93 11.09
C LYS A 141 17.84 13.49 9.63
N LEU A 142 16.79 13.61 8.83
CA LEU A 142 16.81 13.69 7.37
C LEU A 142 16.39 15.12 6.95
N ASP A 143 16.39 15.45 5.66
CA ASP A 143 15.69 16.65 5.14
C ASP A 143 14.17 16.45 5.32
N TRP A 144 13.72 16.56 6.59
CA TRP A 144 12.41 16.17 7.12
C TRP A 144 11.22 16.81 6.41
N GLU A 145 11.43 17.99 5.81
CA GLU A 145 10.36 18.77 5.19
C GLU A 145 9.63 18.00 4.08
N THR A 146 10.33 17.20 3.26
CA THR A 146 9.70 16.45 2.16
C THR A 146 8.91 15.25 2.66
N LEU A 147 9.46 14.47 3.60
CA LEU A 147 8.77 13.29 4.15
C LEU A 147 7.55 13.73 4.96
N GLU A 148 7.67 14.78 5.75
CA GLU A 148 6.56 15.37 6.50
C GLU A 148 5.51 15.96 5.56
N ALA A 149 5.91 16.72 4.54
CA ALA A 149 5.00 17.26 3.54
C ALA A 149 4.27 16.14 2.78
N TYR A 150 4.99 15.11 2.33
CA TYR A 150 4.40 13.95 1.67
C TYR A 150 3.42 13.23 2.60
N SER A 151 3.82 12.96 3.84
CA SER A 151 2.96 12.35 4.85
C SER A 151 1.67 13.15 5.07
N MET A 152 1.77 14.47 5.19
CA MET A 152 0.63 15.37 5.37
C MET A 152 -0.30 15.38 4.16
N GLU A 153 0.26 15.42 2.95
CA GLU A 153 -0.54 15.34 1.71
C GLU A 153 -1.20 13.97 1.55
N MET A 154 -0.54 12.88 1.92
CA MET A 154 -1.14 11.54 1.94
C MET A 154 -2.27 11.44 2.96
N LYS A 155 -2.12 12.05 4.15
CA LYS A 155 -3.18 12.12 5.16
C LYS A 155 -4.41 12.83 4.62
N LYS A 156 -4.22 14.00 4.01
CA LYS A 156 -5.30 14.77 3.39
C LYS A 156 -5.98 13.95 2.29
N LEU A 157 -5.20 13.37 1.40
CA LEU A 157 -5.70 12.54 0.29
C LEU A 157 -6.50 11.34 0.80
N ALA A 158 -5.99 10.62 1.81
CA ALA A 158 -6.70 9.51 2.43
C ALA A 158 -8.04 9.95 3.02
N MET A 159 -8.08 11.05 3.78
CA MET A 159 -9.33 11.57 4.33
C MET A 159 -10.32 12.01 3.24
N THR A 160 -9.83 12.58 2.13
CA THR A 160 -10.67 12.92 0.97
C THR A 160 -11.25 11.66 0.33
N ILE A 161 -10.44 10.63 0.08
CA ILE A 161 -10.90 9.35 -0.49
C ILE A 161 -11.91 8.68 0.44
N LEU A 162 -11.62 8.58 1.73
CA LEU A 162 -12.52 8.03 2.74
C LEU A 162 -13.86 8.78 2.76
N SER A 163 -13.85 10.11 2.68
CA SER A 163 -15.09 10.90 2.62
C SER A 163 -15.90 10.61 1.36
N GLN A 164 -15.26 10.43 0.20
CA GLN A 164 -15.97 10.07 -1.03
C GLN A 164 -16.47 8.62 -1.00
N MET A 165 -15.71 7.69 -0.43
CA MET A 165 -16.14 6.31 -0.20
C MET A 165 -17.37 6.27 0.72
N ALA A 166 -17.40 7.09 1.78
CA ALA A 166 -18.55 7.20 2.67
C ALA A 166 -19.83 7.55 1.89
N LYS A 167 -19.75 8.57 1.02
CA LYS A 167 -20.88 8.97 0.16
C LYS A 167 -21.27 7.86 -0.82
N ALA A 168 -20.28 7.29 -1.51
CA ALA A 168 -20.50 6.26 -2.51
C ALA A 168 -21.19 5.03 -1.90
N LEU A 169 -20.74 4.61 -0.71
CA LEU A 169 -21.22 3.39 -0.03
C LEU A 169 -22.40 3.67 0.90
N ASN A 170 -22.90 4.91 0.92
CA ASN A 170 -23.98 5.36 1.80
C ASN A 170 -23.72 5.00 3.27
N ILE A 171 -22.51 5.30 3.73
CA ILE A 171 -22.06 5.22 5.11
C ILE A 171 -22.09 6.64 5.69
N GLU A 172 -22.62 6.78 6.91
CA GLU A 172 -22.73 8.08 7.57
C GLU A 172 -21.37 8.73 7.75
N SER A 173 -21.26 10.02 7.39
CA SER A 173 -19.98 10.74 7.43
C SER A 173 -19.41 10.86 8.83
N GLU A 174 -20.27 10.91 9.85
CA GLU A 174 -19.87 10.91 11.26
C GLU A 174 -19.18 9.60 11.65
N GLU A 175 -19.75 8.47 11.22
CA GLU A 175 -19.24 7.14 11.53
C GLU A 175 -17.87 6.90 10.89
N MET A 176 -17.70 7.31 9.64
CA MET A 176 -16.39 7.28 8.96
C MET A 176 -15.37 8.19 9.64
N ARG A 177 -15.80 9.34 10.16
CA ARG A 177 -14.91 10.24 10.90
C ARG A 177 -14.49 9.61 12.22
N GLU A 178 -15.43 9.09 13.00
CA GLU A 178 -15.14 8.42 14.28
C GLU A 178 -14.17 7.25 14.13
N LEU A 179 -14.27 6.48 13.04
CA LEU A 179 -13.39 5.35 12.78
C LEU A 179 -11.96 5.77 12.42
N PHE A 180 -11.76 6.89 11.72
CA PHE A 180 -10.50 7.17 11.03
C PHE A 180 -9.86 8.54 11.32
N SER A 181 -10.54 9.49 11.97
CA SER A 181 -9.99 10.84 12.18
C SER A 181 -8.80 10.88 13.16
N GLU A 182 -8.82 10.00 14.16
CA GLU A 182 -7.72 9.79 15.11
C GLU A 182 -6.88 8.55 14.75
N GLY A 183 -6.99 8.07 13.50
CA GLY A 183 -6.28 6.89 13.03
C GLY A 183 -4.75 7.08 12.99
N VAL A 184 -4.04 5.95 13.07
CA VAL A 184 -2.58 5.92 12.93
C VAL A 184 -2.24 5.89 11.44
N GLN A 185 -1.33 6.76 11.02
CA GLN A 185 -0.74 6.72 9.68
C GLN A 185 0.65 6.08 9.77
N SER A 186 0.93 5.14 8.88
CA SER A 186 2.26 4.55 8.74
C SER A 186 2.73 4.65 7.29
N MET A 187 4.05 4.66 7.08
CA MET A 187 4.65 4.61 5.75
C MET A 187 5.59 3.43 5.67
N ARG A 188 5.64 2.79 4.50
CA ARG A 188 6.53 1.68 4.19
C ARG A 188 7.22 1.92 2.85
N MET A 189 8.54 2.02 2.89
CA MET A 189 9.36 2.18 1.69
C MET A 189 9.90 0.81 1.29
N ASN A 190 9.44 0.26 0.17
CA ASN A 190 9.88 -1.03 -0.33
C ASN A 190 10.92 -0.86 -1.44
N TYR A 191 12.02 -1.60 -1.36
CA TYR A 191 13.04 -1.67 -2.39
C TYR A 191 13.24 -3.13 -2.80
N TYR A 192 13.07 -3.43 -4.09
CA TYR A 192 13.17 -4.77 -4.66
C TYR A 192 14.42 -4.85 -5.55
N PRO A 193 15.55 -5.41 -5.06
CA PRO A 193 16.76 -5.58 -5.87
C PRO A 193 16.55 -6.63 -6.97
N PRO A 194 17.32 -6.58 -8.07
CA PRO A 194 17.29 -7.63 -9.10
C PRO A 194 17.54 -9.03 -8.52
N CYS A 195 16.71 -9.98 -8.93
CA CYS A 195 16.79 -11.38 -8.50
C CYS A 195 17.33 -12.28 -9.63
N PRO A 196 18.31 -13.17 -9.37
CA PRO A 196 18.82 -14.09 -10.39
C PRO A 196 17.84 -15.23 -10.74
N GLU A 197 16.87 -15.53 -9.87
CA GLU A 197 15.85 -16.57 -10.08
C GLU A 197 14.45 -16.02 -9.70
N PRO A 198 13.90 -15.07 -10.49
CA PRO A 198 12.64 -14.37 -10.15
C PRO A 198 11.43 -15.33 -10.07
N ASP A 199 11.42 -16.40 -10.87
CA ASP A 199 10.36 -17.43 -10.83
C ASP A 199 10.44 -18.34 -9.58
N ARG A 200 11.42 -18.12 -8.69
CA ARG A 200 11.67 -18.93 -7.48
C ARG A 200 11.68 -18.11 -6.21
N ALA A 201 11.54 -16.79 -6.32
CA ALA A 201 11.51 -15.83 -5.22
C ALA A 201 10.28 -14.94 -5.33
N MET A 202 10.02 -14.17 -4.28
CA MET A 202 8.93 -13.19 -4.29
C MET A 202 9.38 -11.97 -3.49
N GLY A 203 9.21 -10.78 -4.04
CA GLY A 203 9.56 -9.53 -3.36
C GLY A 203 8.65 -9.25 -2.17
N PHE A 204 7.35 -9.53 -2.30
CA PHE A 204 6.38 -9.46 -1.20
C PHE A 204 5.41 -10.63 -1.17
N THR A 205 5.14 -11.19 0.00
CA THR A 205 4.28 -12.38 0.13
C THR A 205 2.81 -11.98 -0.02
N PRO A 206 1.95 -12.82 -0.64
CA PRO A 206 0.53 -12.55 -0.76
C PRO A 206 -0.10 -12.32 0.63
N HIS A 207 -0.84 -11.23 0.82
CA HIS A 207 -1.43 -10.83 2.11
C HIS A 207 -2.60 -9.88 1.92
N SER A 208 -3.51 -9.71 2.87
CA SER A 208 -4.41 -8.54 2.88
C SER A 208 -3.80 -7.43 3.75
N ASP A 209 -4.15 -6.18 3.47
CA ASP A 209 -3.75 -5.07 4.32
C ASP A 209 -4.71 -4.94 5.50
N ALA A 210 -4.18 -5.01 6.73
CA ALA A 210 -4.99 -4.94 7.94
C ALA A 210 -5.49 -3.52 8.27
N ASP A 211 -5.16 -2.52 7.46
CA ASP A 211 -5.51 -1.12 7.68
C ASP A 211 -6.92 -0.80 7.16
N ALA A 212 -7.25 0.50 7.08
CA ALA A 212 -8.50 0.95 6.46
C ALA A 212 -8.34 1.24 4.97
N LEU A 213 -7.21 1.84 4.61
CA LEU A 213 -6.93 2.34 3.28
C LEU A 213 -5.41 2.44 3.11
N THR A 214 -4.89 1.79 2.08
CA THR A 214 -3.50 1.95 1.66
C THR A 214 -3.44 2.84 0.41
N ILE A 215 -2.48 3.78 0.37
CA ILE A 215 -2.17 4.60 -0.80
C ILE A 215 -0.74 4.27 -1.23
N LEU A 216 -0.60 3.61 -2.38
CA LEU A 216 0.65 3.15 -2.94
C LEU A 216 1.12 4.07 -4.08
N TYR A 217 2.35 4.55 -3.96
CA TYR A 217 3.04 5.28 -5.01
C TYR A 217 4.21 4.47 -5.56
N GLN A 218 4.16 4.13 -6.86
CA GLN A 218 5.22 3.38 -7.51
C GLN A 218 6.28 4.32 -8.08
N LEU A 219 7.50 4.27 -7.54
CA LEU A 219 8.57 5.21 -7.92
C LEU A 219 9.19 4.92 -9.29
N THR A 220 9.11 3.69 -9.79
CA THR A 220 9.76 3.27 -11.05
C THR A 220 8.78 2.61 -11.99
N ASP A 221 9.08 2.58 -13.29
CA ASP A 221 8.24 1.90 -14.29
C ASP A 221 8.40 0.37 -14.29
N THR A 222 9.18 -0.19 -13.36
CA THR A 222 9.32 -1.63 -13.16
C THR A 222 7.99 -2.24 -12.75
N GLU A 223 7.48 -3.15 -13.55
CA GLU A 223 6.29 -3.95 -13.21
C GLU A 223 6.58 -4.86 -12.03
N GLY A 224 5.57 -5.10 -11.19
CA GLY A 224 5.73 -6.00 -10.05
C GLY A 224 4.46 -6.20 -9.24
N LEU A 225 3.63 -5.16 -9.11
CA LEU A 225 2.38 -5.25 -8.35
C LEU A 225 1.37 -6.16 -9.05
N GLN A 226 0.89 -7.16 -8.31
CA GLN A 226 -0.23 -8.01 -8.72
C GLN A 226 -1.30 -8.05 -7.62
N ILE A 227 -2.55 -8.16 -8.05
CA ILE A 227 -3.71 -8.39 -7.17
C ILE A 227 -4.41 -9.70 -7.53
N ARG A 228 -5.12 -10.28 -6.57
CA ARG A 228 -5.95 -11.46 -6.83
C ARG A 228 -7.39 -11.03 -7.14
N LYS A 229 -7.91 -11.46 -8.29
CA LYS A 229 -9.31 -11.25 -8.69
C LYS A 229 -9.86 -12.51 -9.36
N ASN A 230 -11.00 -13.01 -8.89
CA ASN A 230 -11.66 -14.22 -9.39
C ASN A 230 -10.69 -15.42 -9.45
N GLY A 231 -9.93 -15.62 -8.37
CA GLY A 231 -8.93 -16.68 -8.25
C GLY A 231 -7.67 -16.53 -9.13
N LYS A 232 -7.53 -15.44 -9.89
CA LYS A 232 -6.39 -15.19 -10.79
C LYS A 232 -5.57 -13.99 -10.34
N TRP A 233 -4.27 -14.05 -10.62
CA TRP A 233 -3.38 -12.91 -10.44
C TRP A 233 -3.49 -11.96 -11.64
N VAL A 234 -3.71 -10.68 -11.33
CA VAL A 234 -3.88 -9.59 -12.29
C VAL A 234 -2.77 -8.58 -12.05
N PRO A 235 -1.91 -8.29 -13.04
CA PRO A 235 -0.90 -7.25 -12.90
C PRO A 235 -1.56 -5.87 -12.89
N ILE A 236 -1.00 -4.96 -12.09
CA ILE A 236 -1.36 -3.54 -12.11
C ILE A 236 -0.17 -2.76 -12.65
N THR A 237 -0.42 -2.01 -13.72
CA THR A 237 0.50 -0.98 -14.20
C THR A 237 -0.07 0.38 -13.76
N PRO A 238 0.54 1.04 -12.76
CA PRO A 238 0.11 2.37 -12.35
C PRO A 238 0.23 3.37 -13.50
N LEU A 239 -0.77 4.24 -13.64
CA LEU A 239 -0.73 5.36 -14.56
C LEU A 239 0.30 6.40 -14.09
N HIS A 240 0.80 7.19 -15.04
CA HIS A 240 1.73 8.26 -14.73
C HIS A 240 1.10 9.27 -13.75
N ASN A 241 1.81 9.57 -12.66
CA ASN A 241 1.32 10.40 -11.56
C ASN A 241 -0.01 9.94 -10.96
N ALA A 242 -0.25 8.62 -10.92
CA ALA A 242 -1.38 8.05 -10.19
C ALA A 242 -0.92 7.35 -8.92
N PHE A 243 -1.82 7.29 -7.95
CA PHE A 243 -1.69 6.37 -6.82
C PHE A 243 -2.54 5.14 -7.07
N VAL A 244 -2.05 3.97 -6.67
CA VAL A 244 -2.90 2.79 -6.50
C VAL A 244 -3.43 2.84 -5.07
N VAL A 245 -4.73 2.68 -4.92
CA VAL A 245 -5.41 2.70 -3.63
C VAL A 245 -6.10 1.37 -3.43
N ASN A 246 -5.98 0.81 -2.23
CA ASN A 246 -6.73 -0.36 -1.84
C ASN A 246 -7.41 -0.22 -0.49
N ILE A 247 -8.51 -0.94 -0.37
CA ILE A 247 -9.31 -1.07 0.84
C ILE A 247 -8.63 -2.13 1.71
N GLY A 248 -8.42 -1.82 2.99
CA GLY A 248 -7.92 -2.78 3.96
C GLY A 248 -9.05 -3.47 4.75
N ASP A 249 -8.68 -4.51 5.49
CA ASP A 249 -9.60 -5.40 6.20
C ASP A 249 -10.55 -4.67 7.16
N ILE A 250 -10.08 -3.60 7.82
CA ILE A 250 -10.90 -2.81 8.75
C ILE A 250 -12.03 -2.10 8.01
N MET A 251 -11.73 -1.50 6.86
CA MET A 251 -12.73 -0.83 6.05
C MET A 251 -13.67 -1.84 5.42
N GLU A 252 -13.15 -2.97 4.91
CA GLU A 252 -14.00 -4.03 4.37
C GLU A 252 -15.02 -4.53 5.40
N ALA A 253 -14.58 -4.79 6.64
CA ALA A 253 -15.49 -5.19 7.71
C ALA A 253 -16.60 -4.16 7.92
N LYS A 254 -16.28 -2.87 7.86
CA LYS A 254 -17.28 -1.78 7.93
C LYS A 254 -18.24 -1.83 6.74
N ILE A 255 -17.74 -1.99 5.52
CA ILE A 255 -18.55 -2.09 4.30
C ILE A 255 -19.56 -3.25 4.40
N LEU A 256 -19.11 -4.42 4.84
CA LEU A 256 -19.95 -5.62 4.98
C LEU A 256 -20.98 -5.53 6.11
N MET A 257 -20.72 -4.71 7.13
CA MET A 257 -21.64 -4.46 8.25
C MET A 257 -22.65 -3.35 7.97
N SER A 258 -22.51 -2.62 6.85
CA SER A 258 -23.39 -1.50 6.53
C SER A 258 -24.81 -1.98 6.22
N PRO A 259 -25.86 -1.52 6.92
CA PRO A 259 -27.25 -1.93 6.67
C PRO A 259 -27.78 -1.51 5.29
N SER A 260 -27.13 -0.53 4.67
CA SER A 260 -27.44 -0.04 3.32
C SER A 260 -26.91 -0.94 2.21
N LEU A 261 -26.07 -1.93 2.53
CA LEU A 261 -25.50 -2.90 1.61
C LEU A 261 -26.02 -4.31 1.95
N THR A 262 -26.57 -5.01 0.98
CA THR A 262 -27.08 -6.38 1.15
C THR A 262 -26.03 -7.42 0.78
N ARG A 263 -26.19 -8.68 1.20
CA ARG A 263 -25.28 -9.76 0.77
C ARG A 263 -25.27 -9.97 -0.75
N ASP A 264 -26.36 -9.62 -1.42
CA ASP A 264 -26.53 -9.70 -2.87
C ASP A 264 -25.80 -8.55 -3.60
N ASP A 265 -25.33 -7.54 -2.87
CA ASP A 265 -24.52 -6.44 -3.40
C ASP A 265 -23.05 -6.81 -3.63
N PHE A 266 -22.59 -7.92 -3.05
CA PHE A 266 -21.24 -8.44 -3.22
C PHE A 266 -21.29 -9.65 -4.15
N SER A 267 -20.25 -9.85 -4.97
CA SER A 267 -20.16 -11.03 -5.82
C SER A 267 -20.31 -12.32 -4.99
N ASN A 268 -20.90 -13.36 -5.56
CA ASN A 268 -21.21 -14.66 -4.92
C ASN A 268 -20.03 -15.41 -4.26
N GLU A 269 -18.82 -14.86 -4.31
CA GLU A 269 -17.57 -15.44 -3.80
C GLU A 269 -17.06 -14.67 -2.58
N GLY A 270 -17.85 -14.65 -1.49
CA GLY A 270 -17.36 -14.23 -0.16
C GLY A 270 -16.90 -12.76 -0.01
N PRO A 271 -16.44 -12.36 1.20
CA PRO A 271 -15.73 -11.09 1.39
C PRO A 271 -14.58 -10.99 0.38
N MET A 272 -14.28 -9.78 -0.07
CA MET A 272 -13.32 -9.50 -1.12
C MET A 272 -12.07 -10.37 -0.92
N ASP A 273 -11.77 -11.25 -1.88
CA ASP A 273 -10.55 -12.07 -1.89
C ASP A 273 -9.31 -11.16 -2.12
N LEU A 274 -9.10 -10.20 -1.21
CA LEU A 274 -8.00 -9.22 -1.16
C LEU A 274 -6.74 -9.93 -0.71
N VAL A 275 -6.29 -10.89 -1.51
CA VAL A 275 -4.91 -11.33 -1.43
C VAL A 275 -4.11 -10.29 -2.21
N ASN A 276 -3.64 -9.28 -1.49
CA ASN A 276 -2.87 -8.12 -1.92
C ASN A 276 -1.38 -8.42 -2.06
N ILE A 277 -0.84 -7.78 -3.10
CA ILE A 277 0.56 -7.43 -3.30
C ILE A 277 1.50 -8.64 -3.22
N SER A 278 1.72 -9.28 -4.37
CA SER A 278 3.09 -9.64 -4.69
C SER A 278 3.71 -8.45 -5.41
N ALA A 279 4.87 -8.01 -4.93
CA ALA A 279 5.86 -7.36 -5.80
C ALA A 279 6.88 -8.44 -6.16
N VAL A 280 7.27 -8.54 -7.43
CA VAL A 280 8.38 -9.42 -7.86
C VAL A 280 9.67 -8.61 -7.88
#